data_AF-A0A3P8CRP6-F1
#
_entry.id   AF-A0A3P8CRP6-F1
#
_cell.length_a   1.000
_cell.length_b   1.000
_cell.length_c   1.000
_cell.angle_alpha   90.00
_cell.angle_beta   90.00
_cell.angle_gamma   90.00
#
_symmetry.space_group_name_H-M   'P 1'
#
loop_
_entity.id
_entity.type
_entity.pdbx_description
1 polymer ?
#
loop_
_entity_poly.entity_id
_entity_poly.type
_entity_poly.pdbx_seq_one_letter_code
_entity_poly.pdbx_strand_id
1 'polypeptide(L)'
;MYGAETWRATKVIMQKIQVFINSCLRKILRIRWPDTISNNQLWERTNQIPVEEEIRKKCWKWIEHILRKAHNCVTRQALTWNPQGQRKRGRPKNTRRREMEIDMRKINKNWMELEKNAEDRVGWRMLVGVLFSIGSNRRKSGSK
;
A
#
# COMPACT_ATOMS: atom_id res chain seq x y z
N MET A 1 8.93 -3.45 -8.42
CA MET A 1 7.89 -4.25 -9.10
C MET A 1 7.04 -3.34 -9.97
N TYR A 2 7.02 -3.61 -11.27
CA TYR A 2 6.15 -2.93 -12.23
C TYR A 2 4.75 -3.55 -12.18
N GLY A 3 3.69 -2.75 -12.27
CA GLY A 3 2.31 -3.22 -12.32
C GLY A 3 1.70 -3.65 -10.97
N ALA A 4 2.50 -3.67 -9.90
CA ALA A 4 2.06 -3.98 -8.54
C ALA A 4 1.00 -3.01 -8.02
N GLU A 5 0.85 -1.84 -8.67
CA GLU A 5 -0.21 -0.89 -8.35
C GLU A 5 -1.58 -1.56 -8.52
N THR A 6 -1.78 -2.38 -9.56
CA THR A 6 -3.11 -2.85 -9.97
C THR A 6 -3.52 -4.20 -9.38
N TRP A 7 -2.58 -4.89 -8.72
CA TRP A 7 -2.75 -6.26 -8.27
C TRP A 7 -3.50 -6.37 -6.94
N ARG A 8 -4.14 -7.53 -6.73
CA ARG A 8 -4.64 -7.91 -5.41
C ARG A 8 -3.47 -8.40 -4.56
N ALA A 9 -3.07 -7.60 -3.59
CA ALA A 9 -2.05 -7.95 -2.62
C ALA A 9 -2.66 -8.74 -1.44
N THR A 10 -2.65 -10.07 -1.50
CA THR A 10 -3.03 -10.86 -0.32
C THR A 10 -1.92 -10.79 0.72
N LYS A 11 -2.29 -10.82 2.01
CA LYS A 11 -1.30 -10.86 3.11
C LYS A 11 -0.28 -11.98 2.92
N VAL A 12 -0.71 -13.14 2.41
CA VAL A 12 0.15 -14.29 2.13
C VAL A 12 1.18 -13.98 1.05
N ILE A 13 0.77 -13.37 -0.07
CA ILE A 13 1.70 -12.99 -1.16
C ILE A 13 2.69 -11.93 -0.65
N MET A 14 2.21 -10.92 0.08
CA MET A 14 3.06 -9.88 0.65
C MET A 14 4.10 -10.46 1.63
N GLN A 15 3.69 -11.39 2.49
CA GLN A 15 4.59 -12.08 3.42
C GLN A 15 5.66 -12.90 2.69
N LYS A 16 5.28 -13.67 1.66
CA LYS A 16 6.25 -14.43 0.85
C LYS A 16 7.29 -13.51 0.20
N ILE A 17 6.84 -12.40 -0.37
CA ILE A 17 7.74 -11.41 -0.98
C ILE A 17 8.64 -10.77 0.08
N GLN A 18 8.11 -10.42 1.26
CA GLN A 18 8.90 -9.84 2.34
C GLN A 18 9.98 -10.81 2.84
N VAL A 19 9.66 -12.09 2.99
CA VAL A 19 10.63 -13.13 3.39
C VAL A 19 11.74 -13.25 2.34
N PHE A 20 11.38 -13.25 1.06
CA PHE A 20 12.36 -13.26 -0.03
C PHE A 20 13.29 -12.04 0.03
N ILE A 21 12.74 -10.83 0.15
CA ILE A 21 13.51 -9.58 0.26
C ILE A 21 14.45 -9.63 1.48
N ASN A 22 13.94 -10.05 2.64
CA ASN A 22 14.75 -10.15 3.86
C ASN A 22 15.91 -11.14 3.70
N SER A 23 15.69 -12.25 2.99
CA SER A 23 16.76 -13.21 2.65
C SER A 23 17.83 -12.58 1.76
N CYS A 24 17.42 -11.83 0.73
CA CYS A 24 18.35 -11.08 -0.12
C CYS A 24 19.15 -10.04 0.67
N LEU A 25 18.50 -9.26 1.53
CA LEU A 25 19.17 -8.24 2.37
C LEU A 25 20.21 -8.87 3.30
N ARG A 26 19.89 -10.01 3.92
CA ARG A 26 20.86 -10.74 4.77
C ARG A 26 22.08 -11.21 3.99
N LYS A 27 21.89 -11.69 2.75
CA LYS A 27 22.99 -12.08 1.86
C LYS A 27 23.86 -10.88 1.45
N ILE A 28 23.25 -9.75 1.11
CA ILE A 28 23.97 -8.51 0.74
C ILE A 28 24.82 -8.01 1.91
N LEU A 29 24.29 -8.04 3.13
CA LEU A 29 25.02 -7.68 4.34
C LEU A 29 25.99 -8.75 4.83
N ARG A 30 26.11 -9.88 4.12
CA ARG A 30 26.98 -11.03 4.46
C ARG A 30 26.76 -11.57 5.88
N ILE A 31 25.53 -11.51 6.39
CA ILE A 31 25.17 -12.02 7.72
C ILE A 31 25.24 -13.54 7.69
N ARG A 32 26.12 -14.12 8.52
CA ARG A 32 26.27 -15.57 8.67
C ARG A 32 25.31 -16.11 9.72
N TRP A 33 25.07 -17.42 9.71
CA TRP A 33 24.18 -18.10 10.67
C TRP A 33 24.46 -17.80 12.16
N PRO A 34 25.71 -17.70 12.65
CA PRO A 34 25.95 -17.32 14.05
C PRO A 34 25.50 -15.90 14.39
N ASP A 35 25.44 -14.99 13.41
CA ASP A 35 25.03 -13.60 13.61
C ASP A 35 23.51 -13.45 13.45
N THR A 36 22.76 -13.78 14.50
CA THR A 36 21.29 -13.67 14.47
C THR A 36 20.85 -12.22 14.66
N ILE A 37 20.39 -11.59 13.58
CA ILE A 37 19.84 -10.22 13.58
C ILE A 37 18.30 -10.26 13.44
N SER A 38 17.61 -9.39 14.18
CA SER A 38 16.15 -9.20 14.06
C SER A 38 15.77 -8.52 12.75
N ASN A 39 14.55 -8.76 12.24
CA ASN A 39 14.10 -8.11 11.00
C ASN A 39 14.01 -6.58 11.12
N ASN A 40 13.70 -6.04 12.31
CA ASN A 40 13.65 -4.59 12.53
C ASN A 40 15.05 -3.96 12.40
N GLN A 41 16.07 -4.55 13.03
CA GLN A 41 17.46 -4.08 12.90
C GLN A 41 17.99 -4.22 11.46
N LEU A 42 17.58 -5.27 10.74
CA LEU A 42 17.91 -5.43 9.33
C LEU A 42 17.37 -4.26 8.48
N TRP A 43 16.11 -3.87 8.71
CA TRP A 43 15.48 -2.75 8.00
C TRP A 43 16.06 -1.39 8.38
N GLU A 44 16.41 -1.19 9.66
CA GLU A 44 17.06 0.04 10.13
C GLU A 44 18.44 0.23 9.50
N ARG A 45 19.27 -0.83 9.48
CA ARG A 45 20.60 -0.79 8.84
C ARG A 45 20.55 -0.53 7.34
N THR A 46 19.49 -1.01 6.67
CA THR A 46 19.34 -0.88 5.21
C THR A 46 18.48 0.30 4.80
N ASN A 47 17.95 1.05 5.78
CA ASN A 47 16.94 2.09 5.60
C ASN A 47 15.76 1.64 4.71
N GLN A 48 15.38 0.36 4.82
CA GLN A 48 14.32 -0.25 4.01
C GLN A 48 12.98 -0.17 4.73
N ILE A 49 11.92 0.01 3.94
CA ILE A 49 10.55 -0.01 4.41
C ILE A 49 9.92 -1.36 4.03
N PRO A 50 9.01 -1.94 4.84
CA PRO A 50 8.31 -3.16 4.46
C PRO A 50 7.59 -3.04 3.11
N VAL A 51 7.65 -4.12 2.32
CA VAL A 51 7.19 -4.16 0.92
C VAL A 51 5.71 -3.81 0.77
N GLU A 52 4.90 -4.17 1.77
CA GLU A 52 3.48 -3.83 1.81
C GLU A 52 3.26 -2.32 1.81
N GLU A 53 4.08 -1.56 2.53
CA GLU A 53 3.96 -0.10 2.56
C GLU A 53 4.45 0.53 1.25
N GLU A 54 5.51 -0.02 0.65
CA GLU A 54 6.01 0.46 -0.63
C GLU A 54 4.98 0.26 -1.75
N ILE A 55 4.39 -0.94 -1.84
CA ILE A 55 3.34 -1.25 -2.81
C ILE A 55 2.13 -0.35 -2.58
N ARG A 56 1.71 -0.18 -1.33
CA ARG A 56 0.57 0.68 -0.98
C ARG A 56 0.86 2.14 -1.33
N LYS A 57 2.07 2.67 -1.10
CA LYS A 57 2.48 4.02 -1.56
C LYS A 57 2.36 4.17 -3.07
N LYS A 58 2.82 3.18 -3.83
CA LYS A 58 2.70 3.14 -5.30
C LYS A 58 1.24 3.10 -5.75
N CYS A 59 0.40 2.32 -5.08
CA CYS A 59 -1.05 2.30 -5.32
C CYS A 59 -1.68 3.69 -5.13
N TRP A 60 -1.37 4.37 -4.02
CA TRP A 60 -1.88 5.71 -3.75
C TRP A 60 -1.37 6.74 -4.76
N LYS A 61 -0.10 6.67 -5.18
CA LYS A 61 0.43 7.50 -6.28
C LYS A 61 -0.30 7.27 -7.61
N TRP A 62 -0.67 6.03 -7.91
CA TRP A 62 -1.44 5.69 -9.11
C TRP A 62 -2.88 6.21 -9.05
N ILE A 63 -3.50 6.16 -7.88
CA ILE A 63 -4.83 6.74 -7.64
C ILE A 63 -4.82 8.25 -7.89
N GLU A 64 -3.83 8.96 -7.36
CA GLU A 64 -3.63 10.39 -7.62
C GLU A 64 -3.56 10.70 -9.12
N HIS A 65 -2.87 9.84 -9.88
CA HIS A 65 -2.76 9.99 -11.33
C HIS A 65 -4.11 9.81 -12.03
N ILE A 66 -4.93 8.84 -11.60
CA ILE A 66 -6.26 8.61 -12.17
C ILE A 66 -7.24 9.72 -11.82
N LEU A 67 -7.27 10.16 -10.56
CA LEU A 67 -8.19 11.21 -10.11
C LEU A 67 -7.95 12.53 -10.84
N ARG A 68 -6.71 12.79 -11.28
CA ARG A 68 -6.36 13.96 -12.10
C ARG A 68 -6.68 13.83 -13.59
N LYS A 69 -6.98 12.64 -14.10
CA LYS A 69 -7.46 12.50 -15.49
C LYS A 69 -8.86 13.08 -15.62
N ALA A 70 -9.28 13.48 -16.81
CA ALA A 70 -10.62 14.00 -17.04
C ALA A 70 -11.72 13.03 -16.55
N HIS A 71 -12.86 13.59 -16.10
CA HIS A 71 -13.98 12.83 -15.54
C HIS A 71 -14.59 11.81 -16.52
N ASN A 72 -14.51 12.09 -17.82
CA ASN A 72 -14.94 11.21 -18.90
C ASN A 72 -13.93 10.09 -19.23
N CYS A 73 -12.75 10.08 -18.61
CA CYS A 73 -11.76 9.05 -18.87
C CYS A 73 -12.24 7.69 -18.33
N VAL A 74 -12.24 6.67 -19.19
CA VAL A 74 -12.63 5.29 -18.87
C VAL A 74 -11.92 4.78 -17.61
N THR A 75 -10.64 5.11 -17.42
CA THR A 75 -9.87 4.68 -16.24
C THR A 75 -10.34 5.33 -14.93
N ARG A 76 -10.83 6.59 -14.98
CA ARG A 76 -11.42 7.28 -13.82
C ARG A 76 -12.80 6.76 -13.50
N GLN A 77 -13.63 6.52 -14.52
CA GLN A 77 -14.94 5.88 -14.34
C GLN A 77 -14.81 4.45 -13.80
N ALA A 78 -13.84 3.67 -14.27
CA ALA A 78 -13.60 2.31 -13.79
C ALA A 78 -13.18 2.26 -12.31
N LEU A 79 -12.57 3.33 -11.77
CA LEU A 79 -12.19 3.41 -10.36
C LEU A 79 -13.43 3.49 -9.45
N THR A 80 -14.45 4.25 -9.87
CA THR A 80 -15.69 4.47 -9.12
C THR A 80 -16.82 3.51 -9.52
N TRP A 81 -16.63 2.75 -10.60
CA TRP A 81 -17.61 1.79 -11.10
C TRP A 81 -17.89 0.69 -10.07
N ASN A 82 -19.18 0.49 -9.76
CA ASN A 82 -19.65 -0.64 -8.97
C ASN A 82 -20.41 -1.59 -9.92
N PRO A 83 -19.86 -2.76 -10.27
CA PRO A 83 -20.54 -3.66 -11.19
C PRO A 83 -21.84 -4.16 -10.57
N GLN A 84 -22.96 -3.87 -11.24
CA GLN A 84 -24.28 -4.35 -10.85
C GLN A 84 -24.37 -5.89 -11.01
N GLY A 85 -25.09 -6.53 -10.09
CA GLY A 85 -25.34 -7.99 -10.11
C GLY A 85 -24.81 -8.75 -8.89
N GLN A 86 -25.30 -9.99 -8.74
CA GLN A 86 -24.91 -10.87 -7.65
C GLN A 86 -23.51 -11.45 -7.87
N ARG A 87 -22.73 -11.56 -6.79
CA ARG A 87 -21.38 -12.14 -6.86
C ARG A 87 -21.46 -13.66 -6.98
N LYS A 88 -20.83 -14.23 -8.02
CA LYS A 88 -20.66 -15.68 -8.14
C LYS A 88 -19.93 -16.25 -6.91
N ARG A 89 -20.40 -17.42 -6.45
CA ARG A 89 -19.75 -18.20 -5.38
C ARG A 89 -18.30 -18.49 -5.79
N GLY A 90 -17.35 -18.30 -4.87
CA GLY A 90 -15.90 -18.45 -5.12
C GLY A 90 -15.17 -17.15 -5.51
N ARG A 91 -15.87 -16.06 -5.87
CA ARG A 91 -15.22 -14.76 -6.11
C ARG A 91 -14.67 -14.19 -4.79
N PRO A 92 -13.40 -13.75 -4.72
CA PRO A 92 -12.84 -13.23 -3.47
C PRO A 92 -13.61 -12.00 -2.95
N LYS A 93 -13.87 -11.98 -1.63
CA LYS A 93 -14.68 -10.95 -0.95
C LYS A 93 -14.06 -9.55 -1.04
N ASN A 94 -12.73 -9.47 -1.09
CA ASN A 94 -11.98 -8.21 -1.09
C ASN A 94 -11.63 -7.78 -2.52
N THR A 95 -11.97 -6.54 -2.84
CA THR A 95 -11.57 -5.84 -4.06
C THR A 95 -10.58 -4.74 -3.67
N ARG A 96 -9.73 -4.34 -4.62
CA ARG A 96 -8.79 -3.22 -4.41
C ARG A 96 -9.49 -1.94 -3.96
N ARG A 97 -10.69 -1.67 -4.48
CA ARG A 97 -11.56 -0.58 -4.00
C ARG A 97 -11.87 -0.69 -2.50
N ARG A 98 -12.20 -1.88 -1.99
CA ARG A 98 -12.50 -2.08 -0.56
C ARG A 98 -11.27 -1.89 0.32
N GLU A 99 -10.09 -2.34 -0.14
CA GLU A 99 -8.81 -2.11 0.56
C GLU A 99 -8.50 -0.62 0.62
N MET A 100 -8.72 0.10 -0.48
CA MET A 100 -8.61 1.55 -0.53
C MET A 100 -9.62 2.25 0.40
N GLU A 101 -10.90 1.84 0.39
CA GLU A 101 -11.93 2.39 1.30
C GLU A 101 -11.60 2.14 2.79
N ILE A 102 -10.93 1.02 3.12
CA ILE A 102 -10.41 0.79 4.48
C ILE A 102 -9.33 1.82 4.81
N ASP A 103 -8.40 2.07 3.90
CA ASP A 103 -7.34 3.05 4.09
C ASP A 103 -7.88 4.49 4.14
N MET A 104 -8.89 4.83 3.33
CA MET A 104 -9.61 6.12 3.39
C MET A 104 -10.31 6.32 4.73
N ARG A 105 -10.93 5.27 5.28
CA ARG A 105 -11.53 5.32 6.61
C ARG A 105 -10.51 5.60 7.71
N LYS A 106 -9.26 5.15 7.58
CA LYS A 106 -8.20 5.44 8.57
C LYS A 106 -7.81 6.92 8.62
N ILE A 107 -7.94 7.64 7.51
CA ILE A 107 -7.65 9.08 7.42
C ILE A 107 -8.92 9.94 7.50
N ASN A 108 -10.08 9.33 7.79
CA ASN A 108 -11.38 9.98 7.85
C ASN A 108 -11.70 10.85 6.63
N LYS A 109 -11.44 10.32 5.42
CA LYS A 109 -11.69 11.02 4.14
C LYS A 109 -12.74 10.32 3.30
N ASN A 110 -13.58 11.11 2.63
CA ASN A 110 -14.51 10.64 1.61
C ASN A 110 -13.92 10.82 0.19
N TRP A 111 -14.53 10.20 -0.81
CA TRP A 111 -14.14 10.28 -2.23
C TRP A 111 -14.11 11.70 -2.77
N MET A 112 -15.10 12.55 -2.45
CA MET A 112 -15.11 13.95 -2.89
C MET A 112 -13.92 14.75 -2.34
N GLU A 113 -13.61 14.59 -1.06
CA GLU A 113 -12.45 15.24 -0.46
C GLU A 113 -11.14 14.71 -1.02
N LEU A 114 -11.08 13.41 -1.32
CA LEU A 114 -9.91 12.79 -1.92
C LEU A 114 -9.65 13.32 -3.34
N GLU A 115 -10.72 13.50 -4.11
CA GLU A 115 -10.67 14.07 -5.45
C GLU A 115 -10.16 15.51 -5.44
N LYS A 116 -10.71 16.35 -4.56
CA LYS A 116 -10.23 17.73 -4.35
C LYS A 116 -8.76 17.77 -3.90
N ASN A 117 -8.36 16.86 -3.00
CA ASN A 117 -6.98 16.78 -2.54
C ASN A 117 -6.01 16.24 -3.60
N ALA A 118 -6.49 15.49 -4.60
CA ALA A 118 -5.65 14.96 -5.67
C ALA A 118 -5.17 16.05 -6.64
N GLU A 119 -5.91 17.16 -6.73
CA GLU A 119 -5.51 18.35 -7.51
C GLU A 119 -4.31 19.05 -6.85
N ASP A 120 -4.30 19.14 -5.52
CA ASP A 120 -3.17 19.67 -4.75
C ASP A 120 -2.06 18.62 -4.54
N ARG A 121 -0.96 18.76 -5.28
CA ARG A 121 0.23 17.88 -5.15
C ARG A 121 0.88 17.93 -3.77
N VAL A 122 0.80 19.04 -3.06
CA VAL A 122 1.40 19.20 -1.74
C VAL A 122 0.49 18.55 -0.70
N GLY A 123 -0.79 18.90 -0.71
CA GLY A 123 -1.82 18.29 0.13
C GLY A 123 -1.90 16.77 -0.04
N TRP A 124 -1.79 16.27 -1.27
CA TRP A 124 -1.74 14.83 -1.52
C TRP A 124 -0.52 14.16 -0.88
N ARG A 125 0.68 14.73 -1.05
CA ARG A 125 1.91 14.19 -0.43
C ARG A 125 1.81 14.17 1.09
N MET A 126 1.21 15.20 1.69
CA MET A 126 0.96 15.25 3.13
C MET A 126 -0.03 14.18 3.59
N LEU A 127 -1.16 14.01 2.87
CA LEU A 127 -2.18 13.01 3.18
C LEU A 127 -1.63 11.58 3.09
N VAL A 128 -0.90 11.29 2.01
CA VAL A 128 -0.18 10.03 1.84
C VAL A 128 0.83 9.87 2.98
N GLY A 129 1.63 10.88 3.28
CA GLY A 129 2.56 10.88 4.41
C GLY A 129 1.90 10.48 5.73
N VAL A 130 0.80 11.12 6.09
CA VAL A 130 0.02 10.83 7.31
C VAL A 130 -0.47 9.37 7.32
N LEU A 131 -1.02 8.89 6.21
CA LEU A 131 -1.53 7.53 6.07
C LEU A 131 -0.46 6.44 6.29
N PHE A 132 0.79 6.73 5.89
CA PHE A 132 1.91 5.82 6.08
C PHE A 132 2.60 6.00 7.45
N SER A 133 2.68 7.21 7.99
CA SER A 133 3.23 7.48 9.33
C SER A 133 2.36 6.91 10.46
N ILE A 134 1.03 6.94 10.34
CA ILE A 134 0.09 6.33 11.29
C ILE A 134 0.29 4.80 11.38
N GLY A 135 0.65 4.16 10.26
CA GLY A 135 0.94 2.73 10.20
C GLY A 135 2.26 2.35 10.87
N SER A 136 3.29 3.20 10.73
CA SER A 136 4.61 2.97 11.31
C SER A 136 4.63 3.12 12.85
N ASN A 137 3.87 4.06 13.41
CA ASN A 137 3.83 4.29 14.86
C ASN A 137 3.24 3.11 15.67
N ARG A 138 2.27 2.36 15.11
CA ARG A 138 1.70 1.18 15.80
C ARG A 138 2.65 -0.02 15.86
N ARG A 139 3.67 -0.08 15.00
CA ARG A 139 4.69 -1.16 15.07
C ARG A 139 5.77 -0.87 16.10
N LYS A 140 5.97 0.40 16.49
CA LYS A 140 6.88 0.77 17.57
C LYS A 140 6.27 0.53 18.96
N SER A 141 4.95 0.56 19.10
CA SER A 141 4.24 0.37 20.37
C SER A 141 4.02 -1.10 20.78
N GLY A 142 4.48 -2.07 19.98
CA GLY A 142 4.39 -3.51 20.27
C GLY A 142 5.64 -4.12 20.88
N SER A 143 6.62 -3.31 21.27
CA SER A 143 7.84 -3.74 21.96
C SER A 143 7.79 -3.28 23.42
N LYS A 144 7.05 -4.03 24.23
CA LYS A 144 7.33 -4.24 25.65
C LYS A 144 7.27 -5.73 25.92
#